data_AF-A0A1X2FKP2-F1
#
_entry.id   AF-A0A1X2FKP2-F1
#
_cell.length_a   1.000
_cell.length_b   1.000
_cell.length_c   1.000
_cell.angle_alpha   90.00
_cell.angle_beta   90.00
_cell.angle_gamma   90.00
#
_symmetry.space_group_name_H-M   'P 1'
#
loop_
_entity.id
_entity.type
_entity.pdbx_description
1 polymer ?
#
loop_
_entity_poly.entity_id
_entity_poly.type
_entity_poly.pdbx_seq_one_letter_code
_entity_poly.pdbx_strand_id
1 'polypeptide(L)'
;MAPRRPRKINSSHLVDYGSPANRDVNIDAASKALRVSKTAVRKAMRQEVVSLRSVIYRGITGRRDADVGELTNVMGMLQAVYGYGPRGSKVNAKAAAEALNVSAATVRRWANGSQQPSPDHLKAIKTAARQAASTKAGRRAATAIFRNSDRGRKALAGGARTRIHISGYQGPENYAWERDRDVSSDPVPAAEIEALLRAYEEGGDRGFLAYLTDIMNRWYLGEPWEFATISEFWIGDWR
;
A
#
# COMPACT_ATOMS: atom_id res chain seq x y z
N MET A 1 28.26 -26.44 -18.81
CA MET A 1 28.16 -25.30 -17.86
C MET A 1 26.71 -25.15 -17.43
N ALA A 2 26.39 -25.33 -16.14
CA ALA A 2 25.04 -25.07 -15.64
C ALA A 2 24.71 -23.57 -15.80
N PRO A 3 23.50 -23.18 -16.22
CA PRO A 3 23.12 -21.78 -16.30
C PRO A 3 23.17 -21.16 -14.89
N ARG A 4 23.97 -20.10 -14.74
CA ARG A 4 24.02 -19.30 -13.51
C ARG A 4 22.60 -18.87 -13.17
N ARG A 5 22.08 -19.29 -12.00
CA ARG A 5 20.78 -18.83 -11.51
C ARG A 5 20.80 -17.30 -11.49
N PRO A 6 19.79 -16.62 -12.07
CA PRO A 6 19.74 -15.17 -12.04
C PRO A 6 19.75 -14.69 -10.59
N ARG A 7 20.63 -13.74 -10.28
CA ARG A 7 20.72 -13.09 -8.96
C ARG A 7 19.34 -12.48 -8.66
N LYS A 8 18.70 -12.90 -7.57
CA LYS A 8 17.44 -12.29 -7.14
C LYS A 8 17.74 -10.89 -6.64
N ILE A 9 17.13 -9.89 -7.26
CA ILE A 9 17.15 -8.49 -6.81
C ILE A 9 15.74 -8.11 -6.34
N ASN A 10 15.67 -7.14 -5.44
CA ASN A 10 14.45 -6.52 -4.91
C ASN A 10 14.59 -4.99 -5.00
N SER A 11 13.60 -4.26 -4.49
CA SER A 11 13.56 -2.79 -4.54
C SER A 11 14.68 -2.10 -3.77
N SER A 12 15.14 -2.64 -2.63
CA SER A 12 16.24 -2.03 -1.88
C SER A 12 17.56 -1.97 -2.67
N HIS A 13 17.79 -2.92 -3.59
CA HIS A 13 18.96 -2.87 -4.48
C HIS A 13 18.86 -1.79 -5.57
N LEU A 14 17.68 -1.21 -5.78
CA LEU A 14 17.43 -0.25 -6.85
C LEU A 14 17.54 1.20 -6.39
N VAL A 15 17.52 1.43 -5.07
CA VAL A 15 17.48 2.77 -4.44
C VAL A 15 18.66 3.64 -4.88
N ASP A 16 19.86 3.06 -4.99
CA ASP A 16 21.06 3.76 -5.47
C ASP A 16 20.96 4.26 -6.93
N TYR A 17 19.91 3.88 -7.65
CA TYR A 17 19.69 4.19 -9.06
C TYR A 17 18.40 5.00 -9.29
N GLY A 18 17.73 5.47 -8.23
CA GLY A 18 16.46 6.19 -8.26
C GLY A 18 15.38 5.49 -7.42
N SER A 19 14.20 6.09 -7.31
CA SER A 19 13.07 5.59 -6.53
C SER A 19 12.23 4.53 -7.28
N PRO A 20 12.19 3.29 -6.78
CA PRO A 20 11.27 2.27 -7.32
C PRO A 20 9.80 2.63 -7.09
N ALA A 21 9.47 3.33 -6.00
CA ALA A 21 8.11 3.80 -5.71
C ALA A 21 7.63 4.87 -6.71
N ASN A 22 8.50 5.81 -7.07
CA ASN A 22 8.23 6.85 -8.07
C ASN A 22 8.35 6.35 -9.53
N ARG A 23 8.99 5.19 -9.71
CA ARG A 23 9.25 4.55 -11.01
C ARG A 23 10.26 5.29 -11.89
N ASP A 24 11.22 5.97 -11.28
CA ASP A 24 12.25 6.77 -11.96
C ASP A 24 13.65 6.13 -11.94
N VAL A 25 13.77 4.90 -11.40
CA VAL A 25 15.01 4.09 -11.45
C VAL A 25 15.65 4.11 -12.84
N ASN A 26 16.93 4.46 -12.91
CA ASN A 26 17.76 4.34 -14.09
C ASN A 26 18.05 2.85 -14.38
N ILE A 27 17.18 2.24 -15.20
CA ILE A 27 17.21 0.80 -15.52
C ILE A 27 18.56 0.37 -16.11
N ASP A 28 19.19 1.22 -16.91
CA ASP A 28 20.41 0.87 -17.64
C ASP A 28 21.62 0.88 -16.70
N ALA A 29 21.74 1.90 -15.85
CA ALA A 29 22.74 1.96 -14.80
C ALA A 29 22.58 0.80 -13.81
N ALA A 30 21.36 0.56 -13.32
CA ALA A 30 21.05 -0.52 -12.39
C ALA A 30 21.36 -1.90 -12.98
N SER A 31 20.96 -2.16 -14.24
CA SER A 31 21.21 -3.43 -14.93
C SER A 31 22.70 -3.72 -15.06
N LYS A 32 23.50 -2.70 -15.44
CA LYS A 32 24.95 -2.82 -15.60
C LYS A 32 25.64 -3.06 -14.26
N ALA A 33 25.34 -2.25 -13.25
CA ALA A 33 26.00 -2.32 -11.95
C ALA A 33 25.63 -3.59 -11.18
N LEU A 34 24.35 -3.97 -11.15
CA LEU A 34 23.87 -5.16 -10.44
C LEU A 34 24.11 -6.47 -11.21
N ARG A 35 24.56 -6.39 -12.47
CA ARG A 35 24.80 -7.54 -13.37
C ARG A 35 23.56 -8.43 -13.54
N VAL A 36 22.41 -7.80 -13.73
CA VAL A 36 21.12 -8.46 -13.99
C VAL A 36 20.49 -7.90 -15.26
N SER A 37 19.50 -8.61 -15.83
CA SER A 37 18.80 -8.11 -17.01
C SER A 37 17.93 -6.89 -16.69
N LYS A 38 17.74 -6.00 -17.68
CA LYS A 38 16.77 -4.89 -17.59
C LYS A 38 15.36 -5.38 -17.23
N THR A 39 14.99 -6.59 -17.65
CA THR A 39 13.72 -7.24 -17.29
C THR A 39 13.63 -7.56 -15.80
N ALA A 40 14.72 -8.02 -15.17
CA ALA A 40 14.76 -8.25 -13.73
C ALA A 40 14.59 -6.94 -12.94
N VAL A 41 15.23 -5.85 -13.39
CA VAL A 41 15.07 -4.51 -12.80
C VAL A 41 13.62 -4.04 -12.87
N ARG A 42 13.00 -4.07 -14.06
CA ARG A 42 11.58 -3.72 -14.25
C ARG A 42 10.65 -4.56 -13.40
N LYS A 43 10.96 -5.86 -13.23
CA LYS A 43 10.18 -6.75 -12.37
C LYS A 43 10.26 -6.34 -10.91
N ALA A 44 11.46 -6.05 -10.40
CA ALA A 44 11.65 -5.59 -9.03
C ALA A 44 10.93 -4.24 -8.78
N MET A 45 11.02 -3.27 -9.71
CA MET A 45 10.25 -2.03 -9.62
C MET A 45 8.74 -2.29 -9.60
N ARG A 46 8.24 -3.16 -10.47
CA ARG A 46 6.81 -3.50 -10.52
C ARG A 46 6.34 -4.14 -9.22
N GLN A 47 7.17 -4.98 -8.59
CA GLN A 47 6.88 -5.57 -7.29
C GLN A 47 6.79 -4.50 -6.20
N GLU A 48 7.66 -3.49 -6.22
CA GLU A 48 7.56 -2.37 -5.28
C GLU A 48 6.24 -1.61 -5.42
N VAL A 49 5.87 -1.22 -6.64
CA VAL A 49 4.61 -0.48 -6.86
C VAL A 49 3.40 -1.31 -6.43
N VAL A 50 3.47 -2.63 -6.58
CA VAL A 50 2.45 -3.55 -6.09
C VAL A 50 2.42 -3.58 -4.55
N SER A 51 3.58 -3.64 -3.90
CA SER A 51 3.71 -3.59 -2.44
C SER A 51 3.17 -2.27 -1.87
N LEU A 52 3.62 -1.15 -2.41
CA LEU A 52 3.21 0.20 -2.05
C LEU A 52 1.69 0.36 -2.05
N ARG A 53 1.01 -0.13 -3.09
CA ARG A 53 -0.47 -0.07 -3.16
C ARG A 53 -1.12 -0.76 -1.96
N SER A 54 -0.64 -1.94 -1.60
CA SER A 54 -1.15 -2.67 -0.44
C SER A 54 -0.85 -1.92 0.86
N VAL A 55 0.34 -1.34 1.00
CA VAL A 55 0.72 -0.55 2.19
C VAL A 55 -0.18 0.67 2.36
N ILE A 56 -0.38 1.48 1.30
CA ILE A 56 -1.28 2.63 1.31
C ILE A 56 -2.70 2.19 1.67
N TYR A 57 -3.21 1.14 1.01
CA TYR A 57 -4.56 0.65 1.24
C TYR A 57 -4.78 0.19 2.70
N ARG A 58 -3.82 -0.53 3.26
CA ARG A 58 -3.84 -0.98 4.66
C ARG A 58 -3.78 0.18 5.63
N GLY A 59 -2.87 1.14 5.40
CA GLY A 59 -2.69 2.29 6.28
C GLY A 59 -3.88 3.24 6.28
N ILE A 60 -4.58 3.40 5.15
CA ILE A 60 -5.85 4.14 5.07
C ILE A 60 -6.97 3.35 5.76
N THR A 61 -7.24 2.13 5.30
CA THR A 61 -8.45 1.40 5.74
C THR A 61 -8.34 0.78 7.13
N GLY A 62 -7.13 0.63 7.67
CA GLY A 62 -6.87 -0.12 8.90
C GLY A 62 -6.97 -1.65 8.76
N ARG A 63 -7.20 -2.17 7.55
CA ARG A 63 -7.35 -3.61 7.27
C ARG A 63 -5.97 -4.24 7.08
N ARG A 64 -5.36 -4.72 8.17
CA ARG A 64 -3.93 -5.10 8.23
C ARG A 64 -3.51 -6.19 7.27
N ASP A 65 -4.39 -7.13 6.96
CA ASP A 65 -4.09 -8.28 6.09
C ASP A 65 -4.55 -8.06 4.65
N ALA A 66 -5.14 -6.90 4.32
CA ALA A 66 -5.72 -6.64 3.02
C ALA A 66 -4.68 -6.81 1.89
N ASP A 67 -5.05 -7.51 0.82
CA ASP A 67 -4.22 -7.70 -0.37
C ASP A 67 -4.95 -7.15 -1.60
N VAL A 68 -4.43 -6.03 -2.12
CA VAL A 68 -4.92 -5.37 -3.35
C VAL A 68 -3.84 -5.32 -4.43
N GLY A 69 -2.68 -5.92 -4.15
CA GLY A 69 -1.45 -5.76 -4.90
C GLY A 69 -0.98 -7.07 -5.52
N GLU A 70 -0.50 -7.99 -4.69
CA GLU A 70 0.08 -9.25 -5.15
C GLU A 70 -1.00 -10.22 -5.63
N LEU A 71 -2.19 -10.14 -5.02
CA LEU A 71 -3.36 -10.93 -5.36
C LEU A 71 -3.09 -12.44 -5.28
N THR A 72 -2.25 -12.82 -4.31
CA THR A 72 -1.83 -14.20 -4.03
C THR A 72 -2.52 -14.74 -2.77
N ASN A 73 -2.93 -13.86 -1.86
CA ASN A 73 -3.55 -14.22 -0.60
C ASN A 73 -5.08 -14.07 -0.65
N VAL A 74 -5.81 -15.19 -0.78
CA VAL A 74 -7.29 -15.18 -0.85
C VAL A 74 -7.93 -14.51 0.37
N MET A 75 -7.42 -14.79 1.57
CA MET A 75 -7.91 -14.16 2.80
C MET A 75 -7.71 -12.64 2.76
N GLY A 76 -6.52 -12.20 2.36
CA GLY A 76 -6.20 -10.78 2.23
C GLY A 76 -7.06 -10.07 1.18
N MET A 77 -7.30 -10.70 0.03
CA MET A 77 -8.20 -10.15 -1.00
C MET A 77 -9.64 -10.05 -0.51
N LEU A 78 -10.13 -11.07 0.20
CA LEU A 78 -11.46 -11.04 0.81
C LEU A 78 -11.57 -9.96 1.88
N GLN A 79 -10.56 -9.78 2.73
CA GLN A 79 -10.53 -8.70 3.72
C GLN A 79 -10.47 -7.33 3.04
N ALA A 80 -9.71 -7.20 1.95
CA ALA A 80 -9.62 -5.96 1.17
C ALA A 80 -10.98 -5.53 0.63
N VAL A 81 -11.81 -6.46 0.15
CA VAL A 81 -13.14 -6.12 -0.39
C VAL A 81 -14.17 -5.98 0.72
N TYR A 82 -14.33 -7.01 1.55
CA TYR A 82 -15.48 -7.15 2.45
C TYR A 82 -15.21 -6.68 3.88
N GLY A 83 -13.95 -6.38 4.22
CA GLY A 83 -13.55 -5.92 5.55
C GLY A 83 -13.62 -7.00 6.62
N TYR A 84 -13.45 -6.59 7.88
CA TYR A 84 -13.59 -7.47 9.04
C TYR A 84 -15.05 -7.90 9.23
N GLY A 85 -15.23 -9.13 9.69
CA GLY A 85 -16.53 -9.63 10.10
C GLY A 85 -16.87 -9.27 11.55
N PRO A 86 -18.09 -9.59 11.99
CA PRO A 86 -18.50 -9.39 13.38
C PRO A 86 -17.52 -9.98 14.38
N ARG A 87 -17.37 -9.33 15.54
CA ARG A 87 -16.50 -9.76 16.65
C ARG A 87 -15.03 -9.95 16.26
N GLY A 88 -14.53 -9.16 15.31
CA GLY A 88 -13.12 -9.19 14.90
C GLY A 88 -12.74 -10.37 14.00
N SER A 89 -13.72 -11.02 13.36
CA SER A 89 -13.43 -12.06 12.36
C SER A 89 -12.60 -11.50 11.21
N LYS A 90 -11.62 -12.28 10.70
CA LYS A 90 -10.68 -11.84 9.65
C LYS A 90 -11.36 -11.27 8.38
N VAL A 91 -12.55 -11.76 8.05
CA VAL A 91 -13.34 -11.37 6.87
C VAL A 91 -14.83 -11.31 7.23
N ASN A 92 -15.58 -10.37 6.65
CA ASN A 92 -17.04 -10.37 6.65
C ASN A 92 -17.59 -11.45 5.72
N ALA A 93 -17.64 -12.69 6.23
CA ALA A 93 -18.07 -13.85 5.46
C ALA A 93 -19.52 -13.77 4.96
N LYS A 94 -20.40 -13.01 5.63
CA LYS A 94 -21.80 -12.82 5.20
C LYS A 94 -21.86 -11.98 3.92
N ALA A 95 -21.24 -10.80 3.94
CA ALA A 95 -21.22 -9.91 2.77
C ALA A 95 -20.51 -10.55 1.57
N ALA A 96 -19.39 -11.25 1.83
CA ALA A 96 -18.67 -11.98 0.81
C ALA A 96 -19.49 -13.12 0.20
N ALA A 97 -20.23 -13.87 1.03
CA ALA A 97 -21.08 -14.97 0.60
C ALA A 97 -22.21 -14.50 -0.32
N GLU A 98 -22.86 -13.40 0.05
CA GLU A 98 -23.91 -12.77 -0.75
C GLU A 98 -23.37 -12.28 -2.10
N ALA A 99 -22.25 -11.57 -2.11
CA ALA A 99 -21.64 -11.05 -3.34
C ALA A 99 -21.10 -12.15 -4.27
N LEU A 100 -20.61 -13.26 -3.72
CA LEU A 100 -20.01 -14.36 -4.48
C LEU A 100 -20.99 -15.51 -4.73
N ASN A 101 -22.24 -15.41 -4.27
CA ASN A 101 -23.28 -16.44 -4.38
C ASN A 101 -22.83 -17.81 -3.85
N VAL A 102 -22.26 -17.85 -2.64
CA VAL A 102 -21.83 -19.07 -1.94
C VAL A 102 -22.24 -19.03 -0.47
N SER A 103 -22.09 -20.12 0.26
CA SER A 103 -22.35 -20.11 1.70
C SER A 103 -21.25 -19.38 2.49
N ALA A 104 -21.60 -18.72 3.60
CA ALA A 104 -20.63 -18.08 4.49
C ALA A 104 -19.61 -19.08 5.06
N ALA A 105 -19.98 -20.35 5.25
CA ALA A 105 -19.04 -21.41 5.63
C ALA A 105 -17.96 -21.64 4.57
N THR A 106 -18.32 -21.58 3.28
CA THR A 106 -17.38 -21.69 2.17
C THR A 106 -16.37 -20.54 2.17
N VAL A 107 -16.85 -19.30 2.35
CA VAL A 107 -15.96 -18.12 2.47
C VAL A 107 -15.02 -18.26 3.66
N ARG A 108 -15.49 -18.75 4.81
CA ARG A 108 -14.62 -18.99 5.98
C ARG A 108 -13.54 -20.03 5.68
N ARG A 109 -13.86 -21.11 4.97
CA ARG A 109 -12.86 -22.11 4.55
C ARG A 109 -11.82 -21.51 3.60
N TRP A 110 -12.24 -20.66 2.66
CA TRP A 110 -11.33 -19.90 1.80
C TRP A 110 -10.42 -18.95 2.59
N ALA A 111 -10.98 -18.18 3.52
CA ALA A 111 -10.23 -17.27 4.36
C ALA A 111 -9.25 -18.00 5.31
N ASN A 112 -9.59 -19.22 5.74
CA ASN A 112 -8.69 -20.07 6.55
C ASN A 112 -7.69 -20.87 5.71
N GLY A 113 -7.81 -20.85 4.38
CA GLY A 113 -6.97 -21.64 3.48
C GLY A 113 -7.25 -23.14 3.46
N SER A 114 -8.29 -23.62 4.16
CA SER A 114 -8.66 -25.05 4.19
C SER A 114 -9.38 -25.51 2.92
N GLN A 115 -9.84 -24.57 2.10
CA GLN A 115 -10.39 -24.83 0.78
C GLN A 115 -9.94 -23.70 -0.16
N GLN A 116 -9.67 -24.01 -1.42
CA GLN A 116 -9.43 -22.99 -2.44
C GLN A 116 -10.72 -22.63 -3.17
N PRO A 117 -10.93 -21.35 -3.56
CA PRO A 117 -12.01 -20.98 -4.46
C PRO A 117 -11.85 -21.67 -5.81
N SER A 118 -12.97 -21.90 -6.51
CA SER A 118 -12.89 -22.30 -7.92
C SER A 118 -12.22 -21.19 -8.75
N PRO A 119 -11.70 -21.49 -9.95
CA PRO A 119 -11.05 -20.49 -10.80
C PRO A 119 -11.89 -19.23 -11.04
N ASP A 120 -13.21 -19.38 -11.23
CA ASP A 120 -14.12 -18.26 -11.46
C ASP A 120 -14.31 -17.38 -10.23
N HIS A 121 -14.51 -17.99 -9.05
CA HIS A 121 -14.59 -17.24 -7.79
C HIS A 121 -13.26 -16.54 -7.48
N LEU A 122 -12.14 -17.21 -7.71
CA LEU A 122 -10.82 -16.61 -7.51
C LEU A 122 -10.61 -15.42 -8.45
N LYS A 123 -11.02 -15.52 -9.71
CA LYS A 123 -10.97 -14.41 -10.67
C LYS A 123 -11.85 -13.23 -10.22
N ALA A 124 -13.07 -13.50 -9.74
CA ALA A 124 -13.96 -12.48 -9.21
C ALA A 124 -13.36 -11.76 -7.98
N ILE A 125 -12.83 -12.52 -7.03
CA ILE A 125 -12.16 -12.00 -5.82
C ILE A 125 -10.96 -11.12 -6.22
N LYS A 126 -10.08 -11.61 -7.11
CA LYS A 126 -8.91 -10.85 -7.60
C LYS A 126 -9.32 -9.54 -8.26
N THR A 127 -10.38 -9.56 -9.07
CA THR A 127 -10.88 -8.38 -9.78
C THR A 127 -11.41 -7.35 -8.79
N ALA A 128 -12.26 -7.77 -7.85
CA ALA A 128 -12.82 -6.88 -6.83
C ALA A 128 -11.73 -6.29 -5.92
N ALA A 129 -10.78 -7.12 -5.46
CA ALA A 129 -9.66 -6.66 -4.62
C ALA A 129 -8.79 -5.63 -5.35
N ARG A 130 -8.47 -5.86 -6.63
CA ARG A 130 -7.76 -4.87 -7.45
C ARG A 130 -8.56 -3.57 -7.60
N GLN A 131 -9.86 -3.66 -7.87
CA GLN A 131 -10.71 -2.47 -8.07
C GLN A 131 -10.83 -1.62 -6.81
N ALA A 132 -10.75 -2.23 -5.62
CA ALA A 132 -10.80 -1.54 -4.33
C ALA A 132 -9.71 -0.46 -4.17
N ALA A 133 -8.54 -0.62 -4.81
CA ALA A 133 -7.45 0.37 -4.75
C ALA A 133 -7.12 1.04 -6.10
N SER A 134 -7.48 0.42 -7.24
CA SER A 134 -7.12 0.96 -8.57
C SER A 134 -8.17 1.87 -9.20
N THR A 135 -9.43 1.79 -8.77
CA THR A 135 -10.50 2.64 -9.29
C THR A 135 -10.77 3.84 -8.38
N LYS A 136 -11.18 4.97 -8.95
CA LYS A 136 -11.55 6.17 -8.17
C LYS A 136 -12.67 5.87 -7.15
N ALA A 137 -13.68 5.10 -7.55
CA ALA A 137 -14.76 4.67 -6.66
C ALA A 137 -14.25 3.78 -5.51
N GLY A 138 -13.39 2.80 -5.80
CA GLY A 138 -12.78 1.94 -4.78
C GLY A 138 -11.94 2.74 -3.78
N ARG A 139 -11.13 3.70 -4.26
CA ARG A 139 -10.33 4.57 -3.39
C ARG A 139 -11.20 5.45 -2.50
N ARG A 140 -12.28 6.03 -3.02
CA ARG A 140 -13.28 6.76 -2.21
C ARG A 140 -13.93 5.89 -1.15
N ALA A 141 -14.24 4.64 -1.46
CA ALA A 141 -14.74 3.69 -0.46
C ALA A 141 -13.67 3.40 0.60
N ALA A 142 -12.40 3.26 0.21
CA ALA A 142 -11.28 3.04 1.13
C ALA A 142 -11.07 4.21 2.10
N THR A 143 -11.09 5.45 1.62
CA THR A 143 -10.97 6.64 2.47
C THR A 143 -12.22 6.88 3.31
N ALA A 144 -13.41 6.54 2.84
CA ALA A 144 -14.62 6.56 3.65
C ALA A 144 -14.53 5.62 4.87
N ILE A 145 -13.89 4.45 4.73
CA ILE A 145 -13.60 3.56 5.87
C ILE A 145 -12.74 4.28 6.90
N PHE A 146 -11.70 4.99 6.47
CA PHE A 146 -10.89 5.79 7.38
C PHE A 146 -11.74 6.84 8.09
N ARG A 147 -12.45 7.69 7.33
CA ARG A 147 -13.28 8.79 7.88
C ARG A 147 -14.29 8.31 8.92
N ASN A 148 -14.89 7.14 8.69
CA ASN A 148 -15.90 6.56 9.56
C ASN A 148 -15.31 5.75 10.74
N SER A 149 -13.99 5.49 10.76
CA SER A 149 -13.32 4.80 11.86
C SER A 149 -13.10 5.74 13.06
N ASP A 150 -12.98 5.19 14.26
CA ASP A 150 -12.65 5.98 15.46
C ASP A 150 -11.36 6.78 15.29
N ARG A 151 -10.35 6.17 14.66
CA ARG A 151 -9.08 6.81 14.35
C ARG A 151 -9.26 7.98 13.38
N GLY A 152 -10.00 7.80 12.30
CA GLY A 152 -10.24 8.87 11.34
C GLY A 152 -11.09 9.99 11.91
N ARG A 153 -12.12 9.67 12.71
CA ARG A 153 -12.93 10.68 13.42
C ARG A 153 -12.07 11.53 14.36
N LYS A 154 -11.13 10.92 15.08
CA LYS A 154 -10.16 11.65 15.91
C LYS A 154 -9.20 12.51 15.07
N ALA A 155 -8.65 11.95 14.00
CA ALA A 155 -7.71 12.64 13.13
C ALA A 155 -8.33 13.82 12.36
N LEU A 156 -9.64 13.77 12.12
CA LEU A 156 -10.39 14.76 11.35
C LEU A 156 -11.24 15.69 12.22
N ALA A 157 -11.17 15.58 13.55
CA ALA A 157 -11.90 16.45 14.46
C ALA A 157 -11.41 17.91 14.34
N GLY A 158 -12.30 18.87 14.63
CA GLY A 158 -11.96 20.29 14.61
C GLY A 158 -10.79 20.59 15.55
N GLY A 159 -9.72 21.19 15.00
CA GLY A 159 -8.50 21.50 15.74
C GLY A 159 -7.55 20.32 15.97
N ALA A 160 -7.87 19.11 15.47
CA ALA A 160 -6.98 17.96 15.60
C ALA A 160 -5.64 18.19 14.89
N ARG A 161 -4.59 17.70 15.55
CA ARG A 161 -3.20 17.70 15.06
C ARG A 161 -2.71 16.26 15.09
N THR A 162 -2.43 15.69 13.94
CA THR A 162 -2.23 14.24 13.79
C THR A 162 -0.93 13.97 13.06
N ARG A 163 -0.12 13.03 13.55
CA ARG A 163 1.11 12.63 12.87
C ARG A 163 0.83 11.62 11.78
N ILE A 164 1.66 11.64 10.75
CA ILE A 164 1.73 10.59 9.73
C ILE A 164 3.01 9.80 9.98
N HIS A 165 2.90 8.48 10.04
CA HIS A 165 4.02 7.56 10.26
C HIS A 165 4.36 6.83 8.97
N ILE A 166 5.64 6.81 8.60
CA ILE A 166 6.14 6.18 7.38
C ILE A 166 7.43 5.43 7.66
N SER A 167 7.51 4.20 7.18
CA SER A 167 8.71 3.37 7.22
C SER A 167 9.17 3.02 5.81
N GLY A 168 10.47 2.93 5.59
CA GLY A 168 11.08 2.52 4.32
C GLY A 168 12.35 3.29 3.99
N TYR A 169 12.91 3.05 2.80
CA TYR A 169 14.00 3.83 2.23
C TYR A 169 13.46 5.20 1.81
N GLN A 170 13.87 6.22 2.55
CA GLN A 170 13.39 7.59 2.40
C GLN A 170 14.48 8.58 2.83
N GLY A 171 14.49 9.78 2.25
CA GLY A 171 15.67 10.66 2.19
C GLY A 171 15.32 12.09 1.80
N PRO A 172 16.09 13.12 2.18
CA PRO A 172 16.26 14.26 1.28
C PRO A 172 16.76 13.77 -0.10
N GLU A 173 16.35 14.42 -1.17
CA GLU A 173 16.76 14.08 -2.54
C GLU A 173 18.29 14.19 -2.68
N ASN A 174 18.92 13.26 -3.43
CA ASN A 174 20.37 13.16 -3.59
C ASN A 174 21.18 12.93 -2.31
N TYR A 175 20.54 12.60 -1.19
CA TYR A 175 21.27 12.24 0.02
C TYR A 175 21.93 10.86 -0.18
N ALA A 176 23.26 10.82 -0.20
CA ALA A 176 24.09 9.62 -0.45
C ALA A 176 23.87 8.44 0.51
N TRP A 177 22.88 8.56 1.41
CA TRP A 177 22.54 7.59 2.44
C TRP A 177 21.02 7.62 2.68
N GLU A 178 20.20 7.41 1.65
CA GLU A 178 18.84 6.93 1.88
C GLU A 178 18.91 5.71 2.79
N ARG A 179 18.32 5.83 3.97
CA ARG A 179 18.33 4.77 4.97
C ARG A 179 16.92 4.24 5.10
N ASP A 180 16.82 2.95 5.35
CA ASP A 180 15.61 2.36 5.89
C ASP A 180 15.38 2.95 7.28
N ARG A 181 14.30 3.72 7.45
CA ARG A 181 14.00 4.43 8.70
C ARG A 181 12.52 4.58 8.92
N ASP A 182 12.17 4.71 10.20
CA ASP A 182 10.85 5.08 10.68
C ASP A 182 10.82 6.58 10.95
N VAL A 183 10.01 7.31 10.18
CA VAL A 183 9.85 8.75 10.32
C VAL A 183 8.39 9.06 10.61
N SER A 184 8.19 10.11 11.42
CA SER A 184 6.88 10.71 11.61
C SER A 184 6.93 12.17 11.21
N SER A 185 5.89 12.65 10.52
CA SER A 185 5.72 14.09 10.33
C SER A 185 5.58 14.79 11.69
N ASP A 186 5.82 16.09 11.74
CA ASP A 186 5.19 16.91 12.77
C ASP A 186 3.68 16.72 12.72
N PRO A 187 2.95 16.95 13.83
CA PRO A 187 1.50 16.91 13.80
C PRO A 187 1.00 17.82 12.68
N VAL A 188 0.11 17.33 11.81
CA VAL A 188 -0.50 18.09 10.71
C VAL A 188 -1.97 18.36 11.02
N PRO A 189 -2.57 19.47 10.55
CA PRO A 189 -3.98 19.74 10.81
C PRO A 189 -4.87 18.76 10.03
N ALA A 190 -6.13 18.60 10.47
CA ALA A 190 -7.14 17.76 9.82
C ALA A 190 -7.28 18.02 8.30
N ALA A 191 -7.10 19.27 7.85
CA ALA A 191 -7.15 19.63 6.43
C ALA A 191 -6.07 18.94 5.59
N GLU A 192 -4.86 18.74 6.13
CA GLU A 192 -3.78 18.03 5.42
C GLU A 192 -4.08 16.54 5.30
N ILE A 193 -4.65 15.94 6.35
CA ILE A 193 -5.09 14.54 6.31
C ILE A 193 -6.18 14.37 5.24
N GLU A 194 -7.19 15.25 5.22
CA GLU A 194 -8.26 15.20 4.24
C GLU A 194 -7.75 15.43 2.81
N ALA A 195 -6.81 16.35 2.61
CA ALA A 195 -6.18 16.60 1.31
C ALA A 195 -5.33 15.41 0.83
N LEU A 196 -4.58 14.74 1.72
CA LEU A 196 -3.88 13.50 1.40
C LEU A 196 -4.84 12.39 0.94
N LEU A 197 -5.97 12.22 1.65
CA LEU A 197 -7.00 11.25 1.26
C LEU A 197 -7.59 11.59 -0.11
N ARG A 198 -7.86 12.87 -0.39
CA ARG A 198 -8.35 13.33 -1.70
C ARG A 198 -7.32 13.11 -2.81
N ALA A 199 -6.04 13.37 -2.55
CA ALA A 199 -4.97 13.12 -3.50
C ALA A 199 -4.88 11.63 -3.87
N TYR A 200 -5.08 10.74 -2.89
CA TYR A 200 -5.23 9.30 -3.16
C TYR A 200 -6.49 9.00 -3.98
N GLU A 201 -7.66 9.52 -3.60
CA GLU A 201 -8.91 9.29 -4.34
C GLU A 201 -8.79 9.67 -5.82
N GLU A 202 -8.21 10.83 -6.11
CA GLU A 202 -8.10 11.39 -7.46
C GLU A 202 -6.92 10.78 -8.24
N GLY A 203 -5.72 10.80 -7.68
CA GLY A 203 -4.46 10.41 -8.35
C GLY A 203 -3.95 9.00 -8.05
N GLY A 204 -4.63 8.23 -7.19
CA GLY A 204 -4.21 6.90 -6.78
C GLY A 204 -2.87 6.92 -6.02
N ASP A 205 -2.11 5.82 -6.14
CA ASP A 205 -0.80 5.64 -5.48
C ASP A 205 0.15 6.82 -5.75
N ARG A 206 0.14 7.37 -6.99
CA ARG A 206 0.98 8.52 -7.37
C ARG A 206 0.53 9.83 -6.74
N GLY A 207 -0.78 10.11 -6.76
CA GLY A 207 -1.32 11.32 -6.15
C GLY A 207 -1.10 11.33 -4.64
N PHE A 208 -1.26 10.17 -4.00
CA PHE A 208 -0.93 9.97 -2.60
C PHE A 208 0.55 10.24 -2.32
N LEU A 209 1.47 9.60 -3.04
CA LEU A 209 2.91 9.80 -2.83
C LEU A 209 3.32 11.25 -3.01
N ALA A 210 2.86 11.92 -4.07
CA ALA A 210 3.18 13.31 -4.32
C ALA A 210 2.73 14.24 -3.18
N TYR A 211 1.51 14.03 -2.67
CA TYR A 211 1.00 14.83 -1.56
C TYR A 211 1.68 14.49 -0.23
N LEU A 212 2.01 13.22 0.00
CA LEU A 212 2.78 12.78 1.17
C LEU A 212 4.19 13.38 1.18
N THR A 213 4.86 13.43 0.02
CA THR A 213 6.14 14.13 -0.14
C THR A 213 6.00 15.60 0.20
N ASP A 214 4.97 16.29 -0.30
CA ASP A 214 4.72 17.68 0.05
C ASP A 214 4.49 17.89 1.56
N ILE A 215 3.79 16.97 2.23
CA ILE A 215 3.67 16.97 3.69
C ILE A 215 5.04 16.86 4.35
N MET A 216 5.90 15.92 3.94
CA MET A 216 7.22 15.75 4.53
C MET A 216 8.13 16.95 4.30
N ASN A 217 8.07 17.56 3.11
CA ASN A 217 8.80 18.78 2.80
C ASN A 217 8.39 19.91 3.74
N ARG A 218 7.09 20.10 3.99
CA ARG A 218 6.59 21.21 4.80
C ARG A 218 6.66 20.98 6.31
N TRP A 219 6.47 19.74 6.76
CA TRP A 219 6.20 19.39 8.16
C TRP A 219 7.23 18.44 8.78
N TYR A 220 8.40 18.26 8.17
CA TYR A 220 9.48 17.48 8.79
C TYR A 220 10.83 18.18 8.75
N LEU A 221 11.43 18.41 7.57
CA LEU A 221 12.78 19.00 7.46
C LEU A 221 12.88 20.24 6.57
N GLY A 222 11.84 20.64 5.84
CA GLY A 222 11.93 21.82 4.95
C GLY A 222 12.73 21.58 3.67
N GLU A 223 13.15 20.33 3.41
CA GLU A 223 13.97 19.94 2.25
C GLU A 223 13.17 19.05 1.28
N PRO A 224 13.56 18.98 -0.01
CA PRO A 224 12.96 18.05 -0.95
C PRO A 224 13.11 16.60 -0.47
N TRP A 225 12.00 15.97 -0.14
CA TRP A 225 11.92 14.61 0.39
C TRP A 225 11.58 13.61 -0.71
N GLU A 226 12.22 12.45 -0.64
CA GLU A 226 11.99 11.33 -1.54
C GLU A 226 11.67 10.07 -0.73
N PHE A 227 10.75 9.28 -1.28
CA PHE A 227 10.48 7.92 -0.84
C PHE A 227 10.92 6.96 -1.94
N ALA A 228 12.02 6.25 -1.74
CA ALA A 228 12.37 5.15 -2.64
C ALA A 228 11.48 3.92 -2.41
N THR A 229 11.19 3.61 -1.15
CA THR A 229 10.23 2.56 -0.79
C THR A 229 9.35 3.02 0.37
N ILE A 230 8.16 2.42 0.49
CA ILE A 230 7.34 2.54 1.70
C ILE A 230 6.93 1.14 2.12
N SER A 231 7.49 0.68 3.23
CA SER A 231 7.19 -0.62 3.84
C SER A 231 6.00 -0.53 4.80
N GLU A 232 5.84 0.60 5.50
CA GLU A 232 4.72 0.85 6.40
C GLU A 232 4.20 2.29 6.29
N PHE A 233 2.89 2.46 6.51
CA PHE A 233 2.22 3.75 6.49
C PHE A 233 1.04 3.76 7.47
N TRP A 234 0.92 4.81 8.27
CA TRP A 234 -0.20 5.02 9.19
C TRP A 234 -0.49 6.49 9.47
N ILE A 235 -1.72 6.79 9.91
CA ILE A 235 -2.18 8.14 10.26
C ILE A 235 -2.66 8.15 11.71
N GLY A 236 -2.15 9.04 12.54
CA GLY A 236 -2.46 9.16 13.96
C GLY A 236 -1.71 8.16 14.81
N ASP A 237 -2.13 8.04 16.07
CA ASP A 237 -1.35 7.35 17.09
C ASP A 237 -0.95 5.93 16.65
N TRP A 238 0.35 5.67 16.83
CA TRP A 238 0.92 4.34 16.72
C TRP A 238 0.21 3.43 17.73
N ARG A 239 -0.08 2.18 17.32
CA ARG A 239 -0.68 1.20 18.24
C ARG A 239 0.32 0.75 19.30
#